data_AF-A0A0M9VGV2-F1
#
_entry.id   AF-A0A0M9VGV2-F1
#
_cell.length_a   1.000
_cell.length_b   1.000
_cell.length_c   1.000
_cell.angle_alpha   90.00
_cell.angle_beta   90.00
_cell.angle_gamma   90.00
#
_symmetry.space_group_name_H-M   'P 1'
#
loop_
_entity.id
_entity.type
_entity.pdbx_description
1 polymer ?
#
loop_
_entity_poly.entity_id
_entity_poly.type
_entity_poly.pdbx_seq_one_letter_code
_entity_poly.pdbx_strand_id
1 'polypeptide(L)'
;MDNHCFVVLELPGGEELKYVDEANTHGFWTAVAGNIRDGKAKIISKRQDTGISEDLRSHVSGNQKFTTYVLVDMHLHPQRCSNNRIFERVSAWLTGTGRHRVIDDGANFQLVTID
;
A
#
# COMPACT_ATOMS: atom_id res chain seq x y z
N MET A 1 -8.84 -2.66 22.76
CA MET A 1 -9.58 -1.93 21.71
C MET A 1 -8.67 -1.85 20.51
N ASP A 2 -9.21 -2.17 19.34
CA ASP A 2 -8.46 -1.99 18.09
C ASP A 2 -8.44 -0.51 17.76
N ASN A 3 -7.26 -0.03 17.34
CA ASN A 3 -7.11 1.34 16.90
C ASN A 3 -7.20 1.38 15.38
N HIS A 4 -7.97 2.34 14.88
CA HIS A 4 -7.97 2.69 13.47
C HIS A 4 -6.59 3.24 13.06
N CYS A 5 -6.08 2.79 11.92
CA CYS A 5 -4.75 3.12 11.45
C CYS A 5 -4.69 3.09 9.93
N PHE A 6 -4.07 4.11 9.36
CA PHE A 6 -3.64 4.15 7.98
C PHE A 6 -2.21 3.62 7.88
N VAL A 7 -1.97 2.75 6.90
CA VAL A 7 -0.65 2.19 6.63
C VAL A 7 -0.31 2.41 5.16
N VAL A 8 0.86 2.96 4.89
CA VAL A 8 1.38 3.10 3.52
C VAL A 8 2.52 2.12 3.30
N LEU A 9 2.36 1.32 2.25
CA LEU A 9 3.30 0.32 1.79
C LEU A 9 3.94 0.81 0.50
N GLU A 10 5.26 0.76 0.42
CA GLU A 10 6.03 0.91 -0.80
C GLU A 10 6.24 -0.46 -1.44
N LEU A 11 5.91 -0.59 -2.72
CA LEU A 11 6.12 -1.83 -3.47
C LEU A 11 7.50 -1.87 -4.12
N PRO A 12 8.11 -3.06 -4.19
CA PRO A 12 9.38 -3.25 -4.90
C PRO A 12 9.13 -3.20 -6.40
N GLY A 13 9.70 -2.23 -7.11
CA GLY A 13 9.61 -2.18 -8.57
C GLY A 13 9.77 -0.78 -9.14
N GLY A 14 9.27 -0.61 -10.36
CA GLY A 14 9.19 0.63 -11.12
C GLY A 14 7.85 0.75 -11.86
N GLU A 15 7.89 1.27 -13.09
CA GLU A 15 6.71 1.49 -13.93
C GLU A 15 5.95 0.21 -14.29
N GLU A 16 6.59 -0.96 -14.18
CA GLU A 16 5.93 -2.26 -14.37
C GLU A 16 4.83 -2.54 -13.33
N LEU A 17 4.87 -1.83 -12.19
CA LEU A 17 3.83 -1.84 -11.17
C LEU A 17 2.93 -0.60 -11.24
N LYS A 18 2.90 0.11 -12.37
CA LYS A 18 1.92 1.18 -12.58
C LYS A 18 0.53 0.57 -12.78
N TYR A 19 -0.47 1.12 -12.10
CA TYR A 19 -1.84 0.68 -12.19
C TYR A 19 -2.49 1.47 -13.32
N VAL A 20 -2.74 0.80 -14.45
CA VAL A 20 -3.10 1.48 -15.70
C VAL A 20 -4.60 1.37 -16.02
N ASP A 21 -5.29 0.30 -15.59
CA ASP A 21 -6.72 0.13 -15.91
C ASP A 21 -7.44 -0.95 -15.07
N GLU A 22 -8.76 -0.84 -14.93
CA GLU A 22 -9.64 -1.78 -14.21
C GLU A 22 -9.70 -3.18 -14.87
N ALA A 23 -9.46 -3.25 -16.18
CA ALA A 23 -9.58 -4.49 -16.97
C ALA A 23 -8.51 -5.56 -16.65
N ASN A 24 -7.39 -5.20 -16.02
CA ASN A 24 -6.31 -6.14 -15.67
C ASN A 24 -5.90 -6.06 -14.19
N THR A 25 -6.86 -5.75 -13.34
CA THR A 25 -6.68 -5.56 -11.89
C THR A 25 -6.22 -6.82 -11.17
N HIS A 26 -6.72 -7.97 -11.61
CA HIS A 26 -6.42 -9.24 -10.95
C HIS A 26 -4.92 -9.58 -11.01
N GLY A 27 -4.24 -9.34 -12.14
CA GLY A 27 -2.81 -9.62 -12.29
C GLY A 27 -1.95 -8.68 -11.43
N PHE A 28 -2.30 -7.39 -11.43
CA PHE A 28 -1.63 -6.39 -10.60
C PHE A 28 -1.74 -6.73 -9.12
N TRP A 29 -2.95 -6.92 -8.59
CA TRP A 29 -3.14 -7.19 -7.16
C TRP A 29 -2.59 -8.54 -6.72
N THR A 30 -2.59 -9.54 -7.60
CA THR A 30 -1.87 -10.80 -7.36
C THR A 30 -0.37 -10.56 -7.17
N ALA A 31 0.24 -9.71 -8.00
CA ALA A 31 1.66 -9.35 -7.87
C ALA A 31 1.92 -8.52 -6.60
N VAL A 32 1.05 -7.56 -6.27
CA VAL A 32 1.12 -6.78 -5.02
C VAL A 32 1.04 -7.69 -3.80
N ALA A 33 0.05 -8.58 -3.75
CA ALA A 33 -0.14 -9.53 -2.65
C ALA A 33 1.09 -10.44 -2.51
N GLY A 34 1.65 -10.92 -3.62
CA GLY A 34 2.89 -11.68 -3.65
C GLY A 34 4.06 -10.90 -3.04
N ASN A 35 4.29 -9.66 -3.48
CA ASN A 35 5.36 -8.81 -2.97
C ASN A 35 5.24 -8.51 -1.48
N ILE A 36 4.01 -8.29 -0.97
CA ILE A 36 3.75 -8.06 0.46
C ILE A 36 3.98 -9.35 1.26
N ARG A 37 3.44 -10.48 0.79
CA ARG A 37 3.58 -11.78 1.46
C ARG A 37 5.04 -12.23 1.53
N ASP A 38 5.81 -11.97 0.48
CA ASP A 38 7.24 -12.28 0.42
C ASP A 38 8.11 -11.31 1.25
N GLY A 39 7.51 -10.30 1.90
CA GLY A 39 8.22 -9.31 2.70
C GLY A 39 9.07 -8.34 1.89
N LYS A 40 8.82 -8.21 0.58
CA LYS A 40 9.54 -7.31 -0.32
C LYS A 40 8.98 -5.89 -0.31
N ALA A 41 7.74 -5.71 0.15
CA ALA A 41 7.16 -4.40 0.39
C ALA A 41 7.72 -3.77 1.68
N LYS A 42 7.80 -2.44 1.71
CA LYS A 42 8.29 -1.68 2.87
C LYS A 42 7.17 -0.82 3.44
N ILE A 43 6.95 -0.88 4.76
CA ILE A 43 6.06 0.09 5.42
C ILE A 43 6.83 1.40 5.57
N ILE A 44 6.35 2.46 4.93
CA ILE A 44 6.98 3.79 5.01
C ILE A 44 6.30 4.69 6.04
N SER A 45 5.01 4.48 6.30
CA SER A 45 4.27 5.22 7.34
C SER A 45 3.14 4.39 7.95
N LYS A 46 2.85 4.67 9.23
CA LYS A 46 1.75 4.13 10.03
C LYS A 46 1.21 5.25 10.91
N ARG A 47 -0.05 5.66 10.72
CA ARG A 47 -0.66 6.77 11.48
C ARG A 47 -2.09 6.47 11.86
N GLN A 48 -2.55 7.05 12.96
CA GLN A 48 -3.95 6.95 13.42
C GLN A 48 -4.77 8.18 13.02
N ASP A 49 -4.18 9.06 12.21
CA ASP A 49 -4.75 10.32 11.76
C ASP A 49 -4.59 10.46 10.24
N THR A 50 -5.18 11.51 9.68
CA THR A 50 -5.16 11.79 8.23
C THR A 50 -3.83 12.37 7.74
N GLY A 51 -2.83 12.55 8.62
CA GLY A 51 -1.54 13.14 8.29
C GLY A 51 -0.60 12.25 7.47
N ILE A 52 -1.12 11.11 6.98
CA ILE A 52 -0.34 10.12 6.26
C ILE A 52 0.02 10.55 4.83
N SER A 53 -0.75 11.49 4.27
CA SER A 53 -0.47 12.10 2.97
C SER A 53 0.79 12.98 3.01
N GLU A 54 1.03 13.71 4.10
CA GLU A 54 2.23 14.52 4.29
C GLU A 54 3.48 13.64 4.37
N ASP A 55 3.41 12.55 5.12
CA ASP A 55 4.48 11.55 5.21
C ASP A 55 4.81 10.98 3.82
N LEU A 56 3.78 10.62 3.05
CA LEU A 56 3.96 10.12 1.69
C LEU A 56 4.62 11.16 0.78
N ARG A 57 4.15 12.41 0.76
CA ARG A 57 4.74 13.46 -0.08
C ARG A 57 6.20 13.71 0.26
N SER A 58 6.52 13.74 1.56
CA SER A 58 7.91 13.88 2.01
C SER A 58 8.77 12.71 1.51
N HIS A 59 8.25 11.49 1.55
CA HIS A 59 8.97 10.30 1.09
C HIS A 59 9.15 10.27 -0.43
N VAL A 60 8.08 10.56 -1.19
CA VAL A 60 8.06 10.60 -2.66
C VAL A 60 9.02 11.63 -3.24
N SER A 61 9.27 12.74 -2.53
CA SER A 61 10.24 13.76 -2.97
C SER A 61 11.66 13.21 -3.17
N GLY A 62 11.99 12.09 -2.52
CA GLY A 62 13.26 11.38 -2.68
C GLY A 62 13.28 10.32 -3.79
N ASN A 63 12.16 10.09 -4.48
CA ASN A 63 12.07 9.02 -5.48
C ASN A 63 12.85 9.36 -6.75
N GLN A 64 13.86 8.54 -7.05
CA GLN A 64 14.62 8.60 -8.30
C GLN A 64 13.97 7.81 -9.44
N LYS A 65 13.00 6.95 -9.12
CA LYS A 65 12.26 6.11 -10.07
C LYS A 65 10.78 6.09 -9.71
N PHE A 66 9.95 5.74 -10.69
CA PHE A 66 8.53 5.53 -10.44
C PHE A 66 8.33 4.51 -9.32
N THR A 67 7.45 4.81 -8.37
CA THR A 67 7.19 3.93 -7.22
C THR A 67 5.70 3.84 -6.94
N THR A 68 5.20 2.62 -6.78
CA THR A 68 3.81 2.36 -6.41
C THR A 68 3.69 2.23 -4.90
N TYR A 69 2.76 2.99 -4.34
CA TYR A 69 2.40 2.96 -2.94
C TYR A 69 0.99 2.38 -2.77
N VAL A 70 0.78 1.60 -1.71
CA VAL A 70 -0.53 1.08 -1.33
C VAL A 70 -0.92 1.69 0.01
N LEU A 71 -2.02 2.44 0.03
CA LEU A 71 -2.68 2.91 1.24
C LEU A 71 -3.69 1.86 1.70
N VAL A 72 -3.56 1.42 2.94
CA VAL A 72 -4.51 0.53 3.59
C VAL A 72 -5.06 1.21 4.83
N ASP A 73 -6.38 1.26 4.91
CA ASP A 73 -7.10 1.56 6.13
C ASP A 73 -7.36 0.25 6.90
N MET A 74 -6.87 0.14 8.13
CA MET A 74 -7.09 -1.06 8.94
C MET A 74 -7.16 -0.82 10.45
N HIS A 75 -7.97 -1.64 11.11
CA HIS A 75 -8.00 -1.73 12.56
C HIS A 75 -6.89 -2.64 13.09
N LEU A 76 -5.93 -2.06 13.81
CA LEU A 76 -4.81 -2.77 14.44
C LEU A 76 -4.95 -2.77 15.95
N HIS A 77 -4.89 -3.96 16.54
CA HIS A 77 -4.67 -4.09 17.98
C HIS A 77 -3.24 -3.60 18.30
N PRO A 78 -3.00 -2.84 19.39
CA PRO A 78 -1.67 -2.32 19.73
C PRO A 78 -0.57 -3.40 19.80
N GLN A 79 -0.92 -4.60 20.27
CA GLN A 79 -0.03 -5.77 20.35
C GLN A 79 0.14 -6.52 19.01
N ARG A 80 -0.55 -6.09 17.94
CA ARG A 80 -0.53 -6.67 16.59
C ARG A 80 0.05 -5.71 15.54
N CYS A 81 0.71 -4.63 15.95
CA CYS A 81 1.32 -3.63 15.07
C CYS A 81 2.68 -4.04 14.47
N SER A 82 3.09 -5.31 14.57
CA SER A 82 4.31 -5.78 13.94
C SER A 82 4.16 -5.79 12.42
N ASN A 83 5.22 -5.40 11.71
CA ASN A 83 5.20 -5.31 10.26
C ASN A 83 4.78 -6.63 9.60
N ASN A 84 5.24 -7.78 10.12
CA ASN A 84 4.87 -9.10 9.61
C ASN A 84 3.36 -9.37 9.71
N ARG A 85 2.70 -8.97 10.80
CA ARG A 85 1.25 -9.14 10.95
C ARG A 85 0.45 -8.20 10.04
N ILE A 86 0.97 -7.00 9.82
CA ILE A 86 0.40 -6.06 8.85
C ILE A 86 0.48 -6.68 7.45
N PHE A 87 1.66 -7.18 7.04
CA PHE A 87 1.84 -7.81 5.73
C PHE A 87 0.93 -9.04 5.53
N GLU A 88 0.84 -9.92 6.51
CA GLU A 88 -0.05 -11.08 6.47
C GLU A 88 -1.51 -10.67 6.25
N ARG A 89 -1.99 -9.67 7.00
CA ARG A 89 -3.37 -9.21 6.90
C ARG A 89 -3.66 -8.48 5.58
N VAL A 90 -2.75 -7.62 5.14
CA VAL A 90 -2.90 -6.88 3.87
C VAL A 90 -2.85 -7.83 2.68
N SER A 91 -1.90 -8.79 2.66
CA SER A 91 -1.82 -9.76 1.57
C SER A 91 -3.06 -10.65 1.48
N ALA A 92 -3.65 -11.04 2.62
CA ALA A 92 -4.92 -11.77 2.64
C ALA A 92 -6.09 -10.93 2.09
N TRP A 93 -6.18 -9.64 2.46
CA TRP A 93 -7.22 -8.74 1.94
C TRP A 93 -7.13 -8.49 0.45
N LEU A 94 -5.90 -8.38 -0.07
CA LEU A 94 -5.64 -8.20 -1.50
C LEU A 94 -6.06 -9.39 -2.37
N THR A 95 -6.15 -10.58 -1.79
CA THR A 95 -6.68 -11.77 -2.48
C THR A 95 -8.21 -11.86 -2.45
N GLY A 96 -8.89 -10.95 -1.75
CA GLY A 96 -10.35 -10.86 -1.67
C GLY A 96 -10.97 -9.96 -2.76
N THR A 97 -12.30 -9.88 -2.77
CA THR A 97 -13.08 -9.03 -3.69
C THR A 97 -13.21 -7.60 -3.15
N GLY A 98 -12.09 -6.88 -3.04
CA GLY A 98 -12.08 -5.45 -2.70
C GLY A 98 -12.28 -4.57 -3.93
N ARG A 99 -12.76 -3.34 -3.73
CA ARG A 99 -12.70 -2.30 -4.77
C ARG A 99 -11.34 -1.64 -4.71
N HIS A 100 -10.81 -1.34 -5.88
CA HIS A 100 -9.43 -0.89 -6.03
C HIS A 100 -9.41 0.39 -6.84
N ARG A 101 -8.72 1.41 -6.34
CA ARG A 101 -8.62 2.69 -7.05
C ARG A 101 -7.28 3.38 -6.81
N VAL A 102 -6.85 4.14 -7.81
CA VAL A 102 -5.80 5.15 -7.66
C VAL A 102 -6.43 6.35 -6.95
N ILE A 103 -5.80 6.83 -5.89
CA ILE A 103 -6.28 7.97 -5.09
C ILE A 103 -5.36 9.19 -5.17
N ASP A 104 -4.12 9.00 -5.59
CA ASP A 104 -3.17 10.08 -5.85
C ASP A 104 -2.15 9.58 -6.88
N ASP A 105 -1.68 10.45 -7.76
CA ASP A 105 -0.67 10.12 -8.75
C ASP A 105 0.24 11.31 -9.09
N GLY A 106 1.43 10.98 -9.57
CA GLY A 106 2.41 11.97 -10.01
C GLY A 106 3.35 11.39 -11.05
N ALA A 107 4.27 12.22 -11.53
CA ALA A 107 5.21 11.81 -12.58
C ALA A 107 6.07 10.59 -12.18
N ASN A 108 6.38 10.44 -10.89
CA ASN A 108 7.28 9.43 -10.33
C ASN A 108 6.62 8.57 -9.23
N PHE A 109 5.30 8.60 -9.09
CA PHE A 109 4.62 7.73 -8.15
C PHE A 109 3.13 7.54 -8.47
N GLN A 110 2.54 6.55 -7.82
CA GLN A 110 1.10 6.46 -7.66
C GLN A 110 0.77 5.94 -6.27
N LEU A 111 -0.37 6.33 -5.73
CA LEU A 111 -0.96 5.81 -4.51
C LEU A 111 -2.26 5.10 -4.87
N VAL A 112 -2.30 3.80 -4.61
CA VAL A 112 -3.50 2.96 -4.77
C VAL A 112 -4.07 2.60 -3.42
N THR A 113 -5.38 2.40 -3.34
CA THR A 113 -6.04 1.93 -2.12
C THR A 113 -6.98 0.76 -2.40
N ILE A 114 -7.28 0.04 -1.33
CA ILE A 114 -8.18 -1.11 -1.28
C ILE A 114 -9.34 -0.69 -0.38
N ASP A 115 -10.55 -0.67 -0.92
CA ASP A 115 -11.81 -0.39 -0.23
C ASP A 115 -12.65 -1.69 -0.10
#